data_AF-A0A1Y1MW79-F1
#
_entry.id   AF-A0A1Y1MW79-F1
#
_cell.length_a   1.000
_cell.length_b   1.000
_cell.length_c   1.000
_cell.angle_alpha   90.00
_cell.angle_beta   90.00
_cell.angle_gamma   90.00
#
_symmetry.space_group_name_H-M   'P 1'
#
loop_
_entity.id
_entity.type
_entity.pdbx_description
1 polymer ?
#
loop_
_entity_poly.entity_id
_entity_poly.type
_entity_poly.pdbx_seq_one_letter_code
_entity_poly.pdbx_strand_id
1 'polypeptide(L)'
;FVKNRLADKTFLQKASLAATNYCNNCVLVADAWHIIISCHLVQEIWHFVTNKVKCLMCIPKVLVKDKYCMYKYYKTRTKAEVNLTNFLLVFSTSYIYKQQITYIKSDETHGQFYSKYKTALISRIMTEYKWHVNNNSVDFFKLQWCVKGALCNVKNNKLDLCDELT
;
A
#
# COMPACT_ATOMS: atom_id res chain seq x y z
N PHE A 1 4.74 19.12 -15.82
CA PHE A 1 5.04 18.63 -14.46
C PHE A 1 3.75 18.65 -13.65
N VAL A 2 3.12 17.48 -13.42
CA VAL A 2 2.02 17.39 -12.45
C VAL A 2 2.64 17.73 -11.10
N LYS A 3 2.32 18.90 -10.53
CA LYS A 3 2.71 19.25 -9.15
C LYS A 3 2.41 18.03 -8.29
N ASN A 4 3.44 17.47 -7.66
CA ASN A 4 3.32 16.29 -6.83
C ASN A 4 2.28 16.63 -5.75
N ARG A 5 1.03 16.16 -5.91
CA ARG A 5 -0.08 16.53 -5.00
C ARG A 5 0.20 16.12 -3.55
N LEU A 6 1.16 15.20 -3.36
CA LEU A 6 1.69 14.84 -2.04
C LEU A 6 2.70 15.83 -1.46
N ALA A 7 3.20 16.80 -2.22
CA ALA A 7 4.04 17.88 -1.68
C ALA A 7 3.22 19.15 -1.37
N ASP A 8 1.90 19.09 -1.56
CA ASP A 8 1.01 20.23 -1.41
C ASP A 8 0.53 20.37 0.06
N LYS A 9 0.84 21.50 0.70
CA LYS A 9 0.37 21.82 2.06
C LYS A 9 -1.16 21.91 2.14
N THR A 10 -1.84 22.25 1.03
CA THR A 10 -3.31 22.28 0.95
C THR A 10 -3.89 20.86 1.01
N PHE A 11 -3.14 19.83 0.60
CA PHE A 11 -3.54 18.43 0.74
C PHE A 11 -3.55 17.98 2.21
N LEU A 12 -2.57 18.43 3.01
CA LEU A 12 -2.54 18.21 4.47
C LEU A 12 -3.69 18.94 5.18
N GLN A 13 -3.98 20.18 4.81
CA GLN A 13 -5.10 20.93 5.36
C GLN A 13 -6.46 20.26 5.07
N LYS A 14 -6.69 19.79 3.83
CA LYS A 14 -7.91 19.02 3.48
C LYS A 14 -8.01 17.69 4.22
N ALA A 15 -6.89 17.16 4.69
CA ALA A 15 -6.82 15.94 5.48
C ALA A 15 -7.08 16.13 6.97
N SER A 16 -7.30 17.37 7.41
CA SER A 16 -7.30 17.74 8.83
C SER A 16 -6.01 17.29 9.56
N LEU A 17 -4.93 17.07 8.82
CA LEU A 17 -3.61 16.94 9.41
C LEU A 17 -3.19 18.37 9.70
N ALA A 18 -3.10 18.74 10.98
CA ALA A 18 -2.52 20.02 11.34
C ALA A 18 -1.15 20.08 10.64
N ALA A 19 -0.91 21.11 9.84
CA ALA A 19 0.42 21.42 9.37
C ALA A 19 1.21 21.91 10.60
N THR A 20 1.45 21.02 11.56
CA THR A 20 2.50 21.21 12.53
C THR A 20 3.77 21.38 11.70
N ASN A 21 4.64 22.30 12.09
CA ASN A 21 5.90 22.49 11.39
C ASN A 21 6.75 21.21 11.38
N TYR A 22 6.38 20.22 12.20
CA TYR A 22 7.11 18.98 12.44
C TYR A 22 6.20 17.74 12.43
N CYS A 23 6.75 16.64 11.95
CA CYS A 23 6.15 15.32 11.92
C CYS A 23 6.03 14.80 13.35
N ASN A 24 4.81 14.45 13.77
CA ASN A 24 4.53 13.89 15.11
C ASN A 24 5.31 12.60 15.41
N ASN A 25 5.91 11.99 14.39
CA ASN A 25 6.64 10.73 14.50
C ASN A 25 8.16 10.89 14.58
N CYS A 26 8.73 11.93 13.96
CA CYS A 26 10.19 12.07 13.89
C CYS A 26 10.71 13.52 13.97
N VAL A 27 9.83 14.47 14.27
CA VAL A 27 10.16 15.88 14.52
C VAL A 27 10.83 16.60 13.33
N LEU A 28 10.87 15.98 12.15
CA LEU A 28 11.29 16.60 10.88
C LEU A 28 10.16 17.40 10.26
N VAL A 29 10.47 18.31 9.32
CA VAL A 29 9.45 19.11 8.65
C VAL A 29 8.36 18.23 8.01
N ALA A 30 7.12 18.43 8.45
CA ALA A 30 5.96 17.64 8.03
C ALA A 30 5.31 18.20 6.76
N ASP A 31 5.89 17.90 5.60
CA ASP A 31 5.12 17.94 4.36
C ASP A 31 4.45 16.58 4.09
N ALA A 32 3.44 16.56 3.20
CA ALA A 32 2.72 15.32 2.89
C ALA A 32 3.63 14.26 2.26
N TRP A 33 4.75 14.68 1.66
CA TRP A 33 5.74 13.77 1.13
C TRP A 33 6.44 13.05 2.27
N HIS A 34 6.89 13.78 3.27
CA HIS A 34 7.51 13.21 4.44
C HIS A 34 6.56 12.26 5.16
N ILE A 35 5.36 12.72 5.50
CA ILE A 35 4.38 11.93 6.25
C ILE A 35 4.00 10.63 5.52
N ILE A 36 3.81 10.70 4.20
CA ILE A 36 3.27 9.58 3.42
C ILE A 36 4.36 8.69 2.83
N ILE A 37 5.53 9.25 2.50
CA ILE A 37 6.57 8.56 1.71
C ILE A 37 7.86 8.35 2.46
N SER A 38 8.39 9.37 3.15
CA SER A 38 9.77 9.32 3.66
C SER A 38 9.91 9.19 5.18
N CYS A 39 8.83 9.25 5.94
CA CYS A 39 8.85 9.01 7.38
C CYS A 39 9.33 7.58 7.67
N HIS A 40 10.18 7.41 8.69
CA HIS A 40 10.75 6.11 9.04
C HIS A 40 9.65 5.07 9.38
N LEU A 41 8.55 5.50 10.03
CA LEU A 41 7.43 4.62 10.38
C LEU A 41 6.75 3.96 9.19
N VAL A 42 6.78 4.59 8.02
CA VAL A 42 6.12 4.05 6.81
C VAL A 42 7.10 3.32 5.89
N GLN A 43 8.39 3.31 6.20
CA GLN A 43 9.41 2.70 5.33
C GLN A 43 9.23 1.20 5.22
N GLU A 44 8.85 0.49 6.29
CA GLU A 44 8.62 -0.96 6.22
C GLU A 44 7.45 -1.30 5.28
N ILE A 45 6.35 -0.52 5.34
CA ILE A 45 5.24 -0.65 4.40
C ILE A 45 5.74 -0.46 2.97
N TRP A 46 6.50 0.61 2.72
CA TRP A 46 6.98 0.91 1.38
C TRP A 46 8.03 -0.07 0.89
N HIS A 47 8.85 -0.63 1.77
CA HIS A 47 9.80 -1.69 1.45
C HIS A 47 9.06 -2.93 0.95
N PHE A 48 8.07 -3.41 1.72
CA PHE A 48 7.19 -4.51 1.34
C PHE A 48 6.52 -4.24 -0.02
N VAL A 49 5.85 -3.10 -0.15
CA VAL A 49 5.13 -2.73 -1.38
C VAL A 49 6.08 -2.67 -2.57
N THR A 50 7.26 -2.07 -2.41
CA THR A 50 8.26 -1.98 -3.48
C THR A 50 8.71 -3.35 -3.92
N ASN A 51 8.94 -4.28 -3.00
CA ASN A 51 9.33 -5.65 -3.34
C ASN A 51 8.23 -6.37 -4.13
N LYS A 52 6.96 -6.24 -3.71
CA LYS A 52 5.83 -6.84 -4.42
C LYS A 52 5.62 -6.23 -5.80
N VAL A 53 5.74 -4.90 -5.93
CA VAL A 53 5.64 -4.21 -7.22
C VAL A 53 6.79 -4.57 -8.14
N LYS A 54 8.02 -4.73 -7.63
CA LYS A 54 9.16 -5.22 -8.42
C LYS A 54 8.88 -6.62 -8.99
N CYS A 55 8.30 -7.53 -8.20
CA CYS A 55 7.89 -8.86 -8.66
C CYS A 55 6.81 -8.78 -9.76
N LEU A 56 5.76 -7.98 -9.55
CA LEU A 56 4.65 -7.84 -10.49
C LEU A 56 5.08 -7.17 -11.81
N MET A 57 5.88 -6.11 -11.72
CA MET A 57 6.22 -5.26 -12.86
C MET A 57 7.57 -5.59 -13.50
N CYS A 58 8.36 -6.48 -12.89
CA CYS A 58 9.74 -6.83 -13.27
C CYS A 58 10.61 -5.58 -13.54
N ILE A 59 10.52 -4.57 -12.67
CA ILE A 59 11.29 -3.32 -12.79
C ILE A 59 12.46 -3.38 -11.81
N PRO A 60 13.72 -3.32 -12.26
CA PRO A 60 14.89 -3.49 -11.38
C PRO A 60 15.09 -2.33 -10.39
N LYS A 61 14.60 -1.13 -10.70
CA LYS A 61 14.68 0.06 -9.84
C LYS A 61 13.32 0.76 -9.75
N VAL A 62 12.45 0.28 -8.87
CA VAL A 62 11.28 1.05 -8.43
C VAL A 62 11.69 1.77 -7.15
N LEU A 63 11.75 3.11 -7.21
CA LEU A 63 11.81 3.91 -5.99
C LEU A 63 10.36 4.30 -5.63
N VAL A 64 10.04 4.37 -4.34
CA VAL A 64 8.71 4.77 -3.85
C VAL A 64 8.28 6.12 -4.44
N LYS A 65 9.25 7.00 -4.73
CA LYS A 65 9.05 8.29 -5.40
C LYS A 65 8.54 8.19 -6.84
N ASP A 66 8.79 7.06 -7.49
CA ASP A 66 8.40 6.80 -8.88
C ASP A 66 7.01 6.17 -8.99
N LYS A 67 6.27 6.03 -7.86
CA LYS A 67 4.90 5.47 -7.86
C LYS A 67 3.95 6.17 -8.82
N TYR A 68 4.21 7.45 -9.12
CA TYR A 68 3.45 8.28 -10.07
C TYR A 68 3.97 8.21 -11.51
N CYS A 69 5.17 7.64 -11.72
CA CYS A 69 5.82 7.50 -13.02
C CYS A 69 5.73 6.06 -13.57
N MET A 70 5.01 5.16 -12.90
CA MET A 70 4.94 3.75 -13.29
C MET A 70 4.12 3.49 -14.55
N TYR A 71 3.29 4.45 -14.99
CA TYR A 71 2.46 4.34 -16.20
C TYR A 71 3.25 3.94 -17.46
N LYS A 72 4.52 4.35 -17.56
CA LYS A 72 5.37 3.98 -18.70
C LYS A 72 5.61 2.47 -18.80
N TYR A 73 5.52 1.75 -17.68
CA TYR A 73 5.69 0.29 -17.63
C TYR A 73 4.37 -0.46 -17.80
N TYR A 74 3.22 0.21 -17.85
CA TYR A 74 1.91 -0.46 -17.92
C TYR A 74 1.65 -1.06 -19.29
N LYS A 75 2.24 -0.48 -20.35
CA LYS A 75 2.05 -0.94 -21.74
C LYS A 75 2.55 -2.37 -21.99
N THR A 76 3.52 -2.84 -21.21
CA THR A 76 4.15 -4.16 -21.37
C THR A 76 3.71 -5.17 -20.31
N ARG A 77 2.62 -4.90 -19.59
CA ARG A 77 2.14 -5.71 -18.46
C ARG A 77 0.69 -6.11 -18.64
N THR A 78 0.34 -7.24 -18.05
CA THR A 78 -1.04 -7.72 -18.03
C THR A 78 -1.92 -6.80 -17.18
N LYS A 79 -3.21 -6.76 -17.51
CA LYS A 79 -4.19 -5.98 -16.74
C LYS A 79 -4.22 -6.40 -15.25
N ALA A 80 -4.02 -7.69 -14.96
CA ALA A 80 -3.98 -8.20 -13.60
C ALA A 80 -2.76 -7.68 -12.81
N GLU A 81 -1.56 -7.70 -13.39
CA GLU A 81 -0.34 -7.15 -12.77
C GLU A 81 -0.49 -5.65 -12.47
N VAL A 82 -1.02 -4.89 -13.44
CA VAL A 82 -1.25 -3.44 -13.29
C VAL A 82 -2.30 -3.16 -12.22
N ASN A 83 -3.40 -3.91 -12.20
CA ASN A 83 -4.46 -3.72 -11.21
C ASN A 83 -3.99 -4.05 -9.80
N LEU A 84 -3.27 -5.15 -9.61
CA LEU A 84 -2.75 -5.52 -8.28
C LEU A 84 -1.69 -4.53 -7.79
N THR A 85 -0.85 -4.04 -8.71
CA THR A 85 0.12 -2.97 -8.42
C THR A 85 -0.56 -1.67 -7.99
N ASN A 86 -1.58 -1.22 -8.74
CA ASN A 86 -2.35 -0.04 -8.38
C ASN A 86 -3.06 -0.21 -7.05
N PHE A 87 -3.67 -1.38 -6.81
CA PHE A 87 -4.30 -1.73 -5.55
C PHE A 87 -3.32 -1.56 -4.39
N LEU A 88 -2.12 -2.17 -4.46
CA LEU A 88 -1.12 -2.06 -3.40
C LEU A 88 -0.74 -0.61 -3.13
N LEU A 89 -0.41 0.16 -4.17
CA LEU A 89 -0.02 1.56 -4.01
C LEU A 89 -1.12 2.43 -3.39
N VAL A 90 -2.37 2.26 -3.84
CA VAL A 90 -3.51 3.02 -3.34
C VAL A 90 -3.85 2.58 -1.91
N PHE A 91 -3.93 1.28 -1.66
CA PHE A 91 -4.24 0.72 -0.35
C PHE A 91 -3.23 1.18 0.70
N SER A 92 -1.92 1.08 0.42
CA SER A 92 -0.88 1.53 1.35
C SER A 92 -0.93 3.04 1.58
N THR A 93 -1.12 3.84 0.52
CA THR A 93 -1.23 5.30 0.66
C THR A 93 -2.44 5.66 1.53
N SER A 94 -3.61 5.07 1.25
CA SER A 94 -4.84 5.31 2.02
C SER A 94 -4.73 4.81 3.46
N TYR A 95 -4.07 3.68 3.68
CA TYR A 95 -3.84 3.15 5.02
C TYR A 95 -2.96 4.09 5.85
N ILE A 96 -1.79 4.47 5.31
CA ILE A 96 -0.88 5.43 5.95
C ILE A 96 -1.63 6.71 6.29
N TYR A 97 -2.38 7.25 5.33
CA TYR A 97 -3.15 8.46 5.52
C TYR A 97 -4.17 8.36 6.65
N LYS A 98 -4.99 7.29 6.67
CA LYS A 98 -5.99 7.07 7.73
C LYS A 98 -5.34 6.94 9.10
N GLN A 99 -4.25 6.18 9.20
CA GLN A 99 -3.53 6.01 10.46
C GLN A 99 -2.96 7.33 10.96
N GLN A 100 -2.33 8.12 10.09
CA GLN A 100 -1.80 9.44 10.46
C GLN A 100 -2.89 10.38 10.97
N ILE A 101 -4.10 10.36 10.38
CA ILE A 101 -5.26 11.11 10.90
C ILE A 101 -5.68 10.60 12.28
N THR A 102 -5.77 9.27 12.46
CA THR A 102 -6.12 8.67 13.75
C THR A 102 -5.12 9.07 14.83
N TYR A 103 -3.82 8.97 14.55
CA TYR A 103 -2.76 9.32 15.49
C TYR A 103 -2.82 10.78 15.94
N ILE A 104 -3.07 11.71 15.01
CA ILE A 104 -3.25 13.13 15.37
C ILE A 104 -4.44 13.33 16.33
N LYS A 105 -5.47 12.48 16.21
CA LYS A 105 -6.70 12.62 17.02
C LYS A 105 -6.64 11.89 18.35
N SER A 106 -5.89 10.79 18.46
CA SER A 106 -5.95 9.89 19.62
C SER A 106 -4.78 10.00 20.60
N ASP A 107 -3.72 10.76 20.26
CA ASP A 107 -2.49 10.89 21.08
C ASP A 107 -1.85 9.52 21.46
N GLU A 108 -2.18 8.47 20.70
CA GLU A 108 -1.71 7.10 20.93
C GLU A 108 -0.26 6.91 20.44
N THR A 109 0.47 6.01 21.11
CA THR A 109 1.87 5.71 20.82
C THR A 109 2.08 4.90 19.53
N HIS A 110 3.23 5.16 18.90
CA HIS A 110 3.65 4.80 17.54
C HIS A 110 3.93 3.30 17.30
N GLY A 111 3.54 2.42 18.20
CA GLY A 111 3.84 1.00 18.12
C GLY A 111 2.95 0.28 17.11
N GLN A 112 3.56 -0.42 16.15
CA GLN A 112 2.93 -1.43 15.27
C GLN A 112 2.30 -0.95 13.94
N PHE A 113 2.80 0.14 13.35
CA PHE A 113 2.28 0.65 12.06
C PHE A 113 2.31 -0.40 10.92
N TYR A 114 3.44 -1.10 10.75
CA TYR A 114 3.58 -2.15 9.72
C TYR A 114 2.77 -3.42 10.05
N SER A 115 2.75 -3.86 11.31
CA SER A 115 1.97 -5.04 11.72
C SER A 115 0.47 -4.82 11.49
N LYS A 116 -0.06 -3.66 11.91
CA LYS A 116 -1.47 -3.31 11.66
C LYS A 116 -1.76 -3.20 10.15
N TYR A 117 -0.81 -2.73 9.34
CA TYR A 117 -0.92 -2.74 7.87
C TYR A 117 -1.02 -4.17 7.31
N LYS A 118 -0.15 -5.09 7.75
CA LYS A 118 -0.21 -6.51 7.35
C LYS A 118 -1.57 -7.11 7.69
N THR A 119 -2.04 -6.92 8.92
CA THR A 119 -3.37 -7.40 9.36
C THR A 119 -4.49 -6.85 8.47
N ALA A 120 -4.46 -5.56 8.14
CA ALA A 120 -5.46 -4.95 7.27
C ALA A 120 -5.42 -5.51 5.83
N LEU A 121 -4.22 -5.74 5.28
CA LEU A 121 -4.05 -6.33 3.95
C LEU A 121 -4.52 -7.79 3.91
N ILE A 122 -4.13 -8.59 4.90
CA ILE A 122 -4.56 -10.00 5.04
C ILE A 122 -6.07 -10.07 5.16
N SER A 123 -6.66 -9.25 6.03
CA SER A 123 -8.11 -9.17 6.20
C SER A 123 -8.81 -8.88 4.87
N ARG A 124 -8.30 -7.93 4.08
CA ARG A 124 -8.84 -7.62 2.74
C ARG A 124 -8.77 -8.83 1.81
N ILE A 125 -7.63 -9.51 1.71
CA ILE A 125 -7.46 -10.70 0.86
C ILE A 125 -8.43 -11.81 1.28
N MET A 126 -8.54 -12.06 2.60
CA MET A 126 -9.43 -13.07 3.16
C MET A 126 -10.90 -12.79 2.87
N THR A 127 -11.34 -11.53 3.01
CA THR A 127 -12.71 -11.11 2.68
C THR A 127 -13.04 -11.36 1.22
N GLU A 128 -12.14 -10.95 0.31
CA GLU A 128 -12.30 -11.18 -1.13
C GLU A 128 -12.34 -12.67 -1.46
N TYR A 129 -11.45 -13.46 -0.87
CA TYR A 129 -11.43 -14.90 -1.07
C TYR A 129 -12.75 -15.55 -0.66
N LYS A 130 -13.25 -15.24 0.55
CA LYS A 130 -14.54 -15.74 1.05
C LYS A 130 -15.69 -15.33 0.13
N TRP A 131 -15.70 -14.09 -0.34
CA TRP A 131 -16.71 -13.62 -1.29
C TRP A 131 -16.69 -14.42 -2.59
N HIS A 132 -15.51 -14.69 -3.14
CA HIS A 132 -15.37 -15.48 -4.36
C HIS A 132 -15.70 -16.96 -4.20
N VAL A 133 -15.38 -17.57 -3.05
CA VAL A 133 -15.82 -18.93 -2.70
C VAL A 133 -17.34 -18.99 -2.68
N ASN A 134 -18.00 -18.06 -1.98
CA ASN A 134 -19.46 -18.03 -1.87
C ASN A 134 -20.17 -17.82 -3.22
N ASN A 135 -19.51 -17.17 -4.17
CA ASN A 135 -20.03 -16.92 -5.52
C ASN A 135 -19.52 -17.90 -6.58
N ASN A 136 -18.93 -19.04 -6.19
CA ASN A 136 -18.36 -20.04 -7.10
C ASN A 136 -17.41 -19.44 -8.16
N SER A 137 -16.65 -18.41 -7.80
CA SER A 137 -15.79 -17.62 -8.70
C SER A 137 -14.34 -17.57 -8.24
N VAL A 138 -13.86 -18.65 -7.62
CA VAL A 138 -12.48 -18.77 -7.11
C VAL A 138 -11.43 -18.56 -8.20
N ASP A 139 -11.70 -18.96 -9.44
CA ASP A 139 -10.75 -18.73 -10.54
C ASP A 139 -10.60 -17.24 -10.87
N PHE A 140 -11.66 -16.45 -10.71
CA PHE A 140 -11.56 -15.00 -10.84
C PHE A 140 -10.73 -14.38 -9.70
N PHE A 141 -10.88 -14.88 -8.47
CA PHE A 141 -9.99 -14.48 -7.37
C PHE A 141 -8.53 -14.77 -7.71
N LYS A 142 -8.22 -15.98 -8.22
CA LYS A 142 -6.86 -16.36 -8.60
C LYS A 142 -6.28 -15.39 -9.64
N LEU A 143 -7.07 -15.03 -10.66
CA LEU A 143 -6.64 -14.08 -11.71
C LEU A 143 -6.31 -12.69 -11.17
N GLN A 144 -6.93 -12.25 -10.08
CA GLN A 144 -6.73 -10.91 -9.52
C GLN A 144 -5.71 -10.86 -8.38
N TRP A 145 -5.70 -11.86 -7.50
CA TRP A 145 -4.96 -11.83 -6.24
C TRP A 145 -3.75 -12.76 -6.20
N CYS A 146 -3.75 -13.85 -6.99
CA CYS A 146 -2.65 -14.81 -7.03
C CYS A 146 -1.60 -14.49 -8.12
N VAL A 147 -1.58 -13.25 -8.61
CA VAL A 147 -0.69 -12.83 -9.70
C VAL A 147 0.76 -13.02 -9.28
N LYS A 148 1.46 -13.94 -9.95
CA LYS A 148 2.86 -14.34 -9.67
C LYS A 148 3.10 -14.74 -8.20
N GLY A 149 2.07 -15.16 -7.47
CA GLY A 149 2.17 -15.46 -6.04
C GLY A 149 2.62 -14.27 -5.18
N ALA A 150 2.45 -13.03 -5.65
CA ALA A 150 3.01 -11.85 -5.00
C ALA A 150 2.47 -11.64 -3.56
N LEU A 151 1.19 -11.93 -3.35
CA LEU A 151 0.52 -11.79 -2.04
C LEU A 151 0.01 -13.12 -1.49
N CYS A 152 -0.55 -13.98 -2.36
CA CYS A 152 -1.14 -15.24 -1.97
C CYS A 152 -1.20 -16.22 -3.15
N ASN A 153 -1.52 -17.48 -2.86
CA ASN A 153 -1.84 -18.54 -3.81
C ASN A 153 -3.09 -19.30 -3.34
N VAL A 154 -3.76 -20.00 -4.24
CA VAL A 154 -4.85 -20.91 -3.88
C VAL A 154 -4.51 -22.31 -4.37
N LYS A 155 -4.41 -23.27 -3.45
CA LYS A 155 -4.14 -24.69 -3.73
C LYS A 155 -5.20 -25.53 -3.04
N ASN A 156 -5.81 -26.50 -3.74
CA ASN A 156 -6.83 -27.39 -3.18
C ASN A 156 -7.96 -26.64 -2.43
N ASN A 157 -8.43 -25.51 -3.00
CA ASN A 157 -9.42 -24.62 -2.36
C ASN A 157 -9.03 -24.06 -0.98
N LYS A 158 -7.72 -24.02 -0.70
CA LYS A 158 -7.14 -23.36 0.47
C LYS A 158 -6.32 -22.15 0.02
N LEU A 159 -6.51 -21.04 0.72
CA LEU A 159 -5.71 -19.83 0.52
C LEU A 159 -4.41 -19.94 1.32
N ASP A 160 -3.28 -19.78 0.63
CA ASP A 160 -1.95 -19.71 1.21
C ASP A 160 -1.41 -18.28 1.02
N LEU A 161 -1.11 -17.58 2.11
CA LEU A 161 -0.48 -16.25 2.06
C LEU A 161 1.02 -16.38 1.79
N CYS A 162 1.65 -15.36 1.19
CA CYS A 162 3.10 -15.35 1.03
C CYS A 162 3.81 -15.17 2.40
N ASP A 163 5.05 -15.66 2.51
CA ASP A 163 5.81 -15.71 3.77
C ASP A 163 5.98 -14.33 4.45
N GLU A 164 6.09 -13.26 3.65
CA GLU A 164 6.19 -11.89 4.18
C GLU A 164 4.88 -11.39 4.85
N LEU A 165 3.74 -12.06 4.59
CA LEU A 165 2.45 -11.81 5.21
C LEU A 165 2.11 -12.79 6.35
N THR A 166 2.84 -13.89 6.51
CA THR A 166 2.74 -14.75 7.70
C THR A 166 3.45 -14.13 8.91
#